data_AF-A0A6I3UY94-F1
#
_entry.id   AF-A0A6I3UY94-F1
#
_cell.length_a   1.000
_cell.length_b   1.000
_cell.length_c   1.000
_cell.angle_alpha   90.00
_cell.angle_beta   90.00
_cell.angle_gamma   90.00
#
_symmetry.space_group_name_H-M   'P 1'
#
loop_
_entity.id
_entity.type
_entity.pdbx_description
1 polymer ?
#
loop_
_entity_poly.entity_id
_entity_poly.type
_entity_poly.pdbx_seq_one_letter_code
_entity_poly.pdbx_strand_id
1 'polypeptide(L)'
;VYAGFYENAKPVLPEAHLSFAEVLEQVKDAEQVTFVGEVGAFVEQIQEQLPQASYQETLPNAANLALWAWDKEADSLHDFVPN
;
A
#
# COMPACT_ATOMS: atom_id res chain seq x y z
N VAL A 1 -5.88 3.33 9.22
CA VAL A 1 -5.29 3.61 7.90
C VAL A 1 -5.76 2.54 6.94
N TYR A 2 -6.00 2.88 5.67
CA TYR A 2 -6.18 1.86 4.65
C TYR A 2 -4.82 1.30 4.29
N ALA A 3 -4.64 -0.01 4.42
CA ALA A 3 -3.38 -0.69 4.21
C ALA A 3 -3.54 -1.80 3.18
N GLY A 4 -2.63 -1.83 2.22
CA GLY A 4 -2.42 -2.93 1.29
C GLY A 4 -0.94 -3.31 1.32
N PHE A 5 -0.66 -4.61 1.20
CA PHE A 5 0.68 -5.15 1.23
C PHE A 5 0.97 -5.79 -0.12
N TYR A 6 2.04 -5.35 -0.78
CA TYR A 6 2.36 -5.79 -2.13
C TYR A 6 3.83 -6.19 -2.25
N GLU A 7 4.06 -7.27 -2.97
CA GLU A 7 5.38 -7.73 -3.37
C GLU A 7 5.38 -7.96 -4.89
N ASN A 8 6.34 -7.38 -5.61
CA ASN A 8 6.42 -7.48 -7.08
C ASN A 8 5.08 -7.17 -7.79
N ALA A 9 4.41 -6.10 -7.36
CA ALA A 9 3.10 -5.64 -7.83
C ALA A 9 1.93 -6.62 -7.61
N LYS A 10 2.08 -7.61 -6.71
CA LYS A 10 1.03 -8.57 -6.34
C LYS A 10 0.63 -8.38 -4.87
N PRO A 11 -0.67 -8.39 -4.54
CA PRO A 11 -1.10 -8.34 -3.15
C PRO A 11 -0.66 -9.61 -2.42
N VAL A 12 -0.03 -9.44 -1.26
CA VAL A 12 0.38 -10.57 -0.39
C VAL A 12 -0.59 -10.77 0.78
N LEU A 13 -1.38 -9.76 1.12
CA LEU A 13 -2.42 -9.80 2.15
C LEU A 13 -3.68 -9.06 1.66
N PRO A 14 -4.87 -9.41 2.20
CA PRO A 14 -6.09 -8.65 1.93
C PRO A 14 -5.95 -7.19 2.35
N GLU A 15 -6.42 -6.28 1.51
CA GLU A 15 -6.53 -4.86 1.85
C GLU A 15 -7.54 -4.67 2.99
N ALA A 16 -7.18 -3.86 3.97
CA ALA A 16 -8.00 -3.66 5.16
C ALA A 16 -7.78 -2.28 5.79
N HIS A 17 -8.77 -1.87 6.59
CA HIS A 17 -8.59 -0.74 7.49
C HIS A 17 -7.94 -1.24 8.79
N LEU A 18 -6.69 -0.88 9.02
CA LEU A 18 -5.86 -1.32 10.16
C LEU A 18 -5.40 -0.11 10.99
N SER A 19 -5.09 -0.34 12.27
CA SER A 19 -4.27 0.62 13.02
C SER A 19 -2.84 0.62 12.47
N PHE A 20 -2.11 1.73 12.62
CA PHE A 20 -0.74 1.80 12.12
C PHE A 20 0.20 0.82 12.85
N ALA A 21 -0.07 0.56 14.14
CA ALA A 21 0.67 -0.44 14.92
C ALA A 21 0.52 -1.86 14.32
N GLU A 22 -0.69 -2.24 13.89
CA GLU A 22 -0.91 -3.53 13.21
C GLU A 22 -0.16 -3.60 11.86
N VAL A 23 -0.08 -2.48 11.13
CA VAL A 23 0.69 -2.42 9.88
C VAL A 23 2.18 -2.67 10.13
N LEU A 24 2.76 -2.03 11.15
CA LEU A 24 4.17 -2.21 11.54
C LEU A 24 4.45 -3.65 11.96
N GLU A 25 3.56 -4.25 12.77
CA GLU A 25 3.66 -5.64 13.21
C GLU A 25 3.65 -6.61 12.01
N GLN A 26 2.82 -6.33 11.01
CA GLN A 26 2.67 -7.18 9.82
C GLN A 26 3.92 -7.22 8.93
N VAL A 27 4.80 -6.21 9.02
CA VAL A 27 6.01 -6.08 8.20
C VAL A 27 7.30 -6.12 9.01
N LYS A 28 7.24 -6.42 10.32
CA LYS A 28 8.39 -6.37 11.22
C LYS A 28 9.54 -7.30 10.82
N ASP A 29 9.20 -8.45 10.24
CA ASP A 29 10.14 -9.51 9.86
C ASP A 29 10.53 -9.43 8.37
N ALA A 30 10.02 -8.43 7.63
CA ALA A 30 10.35 -8.27 6.23
C ALA A 30 11.77 -7.69 6.05
N GLU A 31 12.55 -8.28 5.15
CA GLU A 31 13.95 -7.88 4.92
C GLU A 31 14.07 -6.43 4.42
N GLN A 32 13.16 -6.02 3.55
CA GLN A 32 13.11 -4.66 3.01
C GLN A 32 11.66 -4.23 2.81
N VAL A 33 11.32 -3.06 3.34
CA VAL A 33 9.96 -2.50 3.27
C VAL A 33 10.06 -1.04 2.83
N THR A 34 9.16 -0.67 1.92
CA THR A 34 8.95 0.72 1.53
C THR A 34 7.51 1.11 1.81
N PHE A 35 7.31 2.07 2.73
CA PHE A 35 6.01 2.65 3.00
C PHE A 35 5.68 3.72 1.96
N VAL A 36 4.51 3.63 1.34
CA VAL A 36 4.03 4.60 0.33
C VAL A 36 2.64 5.11 0.67
N GLY A 37 2.29 6.30 0.16
CA GLY A 37 1.02 6.98 0.46
C GLY A 37 1.23 8.21 1.34
N GLU A 38 0.24 8.55 2.16
CA GLU A 38 0.30 9.68 3.10
C GLU A 38 1.05 9.31 4.39
N VAL A 39 2.34 9.00 4.25
CA VAL A 39 3.18 8.45 5.33
C VAL A 39 3.80 9.51 6.25
N GLY A 40 3.74 10.80 5.89
CA GLY A 40 4.38 11.89 6.62
C GLY A 40 4.01 11.95 8.10
N ALA A 41 2.75 11.69 8.45
CA ALA A 41 2.26 11.67 9.83
C ALA A 41 2.82 10.51 10.68
N PHE A 42 3.45 9.51 10.05
CA PHE A 42 3.90 8.27 10.69
C PHE A 42 5.41 8.06 10.63
N VAL A 43 6.18 8.97 10.02
CA VAL A 43 7.62 8.83 9.81
C VAL A 43 8.38 8.56 11.13
N GLU A 44 8.04 9.27 12.20
CA GLU A 44 8.68 9.05 13.51
C GLU A 44 8.47 7.62 14.03
N GLN A 45 7.25 7.09 13.90
CA GLN A 45 6.91 5.72 14.33
C GLN A 45 7.60 4.67 13.45
N ILE A 46 7.71 4.92 12.14
CA ILE A 46 8.43 4.05 11.21
C ILE A 46 9.91 4.00 11.58
N GLN A 47 10.55 5.15 11.80
CA GLN A 47 11.97 5.23 12.14
C GLN A 47 12.29 4.59 13.50
N GLU A 48 11.39 4.70 14.47
CA GLU A 48 11.56 4.09 15.79
C GLU A 48 11.48 2.56 15.75
N GLN A 49 10.51 2.00 15.01
CA GLN A 49 10.24 0.56 15.01
C GLN A 49 10.99 -0.19 13.90
N LEU A 50 11.19 0.45 12.75
CA LEU A 50 11.79 -0.12 11.54
C LEU A 50 12.79 0.85 10.91
N PRO A 51 13.96 1.08 11.54
CA PRO A 51 14.94 2.06 11.06
C PRO A 51 15.51 1.75 9.68
N GLN A 52 15.43 0.48 9.24
CA GLN A 52 15.83 0.03 7.90
C GLN A 52 14.76 0.28 6.82
N ALA A 53 13.54 0.63 7.20
CA ALA A 53 12.46 0.82 6.24
C ALA A 53 12.66 2.13 5.45
N SER A 54 12.33 2.07 4.17
CA SER A 54 12.21 3.26 3.33
C SER A 54 10.79 3.79 3.39
N TYR A 55 10.61 5.08 3.13
CA TYR A 55 9.29 5.68 3.01
C TYR A 55 9.30 6.76 1.93
N GLN A 56 8.18 6.87 1.22
CA GLN A 56 8.00 7.85 0.16
C GLN A 56 6.55 8.33 0.16
N GLU A 57 6.36 9.64 0.33
CA GLU A 57 5.03 10.20 0.17
C GLU A 57 4.59 10.14 -1.29
N THR A 58 3.41 9.56 -1.51
CA THR A 58 2.84 9.41 -2.85
C THR A 58 1.34 9.62 -2.82
N LEU A 59 0.79 10.02 -3.96
CA LEU A 59 -0.64 10.06 -4.22
C LEU A 59 -0.98 9.10 -5.37
N PRO A 60 -2.24 8.64 -5.47
CA PRO A 60 -2.69 7.87 -6.63
C PRO A 60 -2.38 8.59 -7.94
N ASN A 61 -1.85 7.85 -8.90
CA ASN A 61 -1.41 8.39 -10.19
C ASN A 61 -2.20 7.73 -11.33
N ALA A 62 -2.90 8.53 -12.14
CA ALA A 62 -3.73 8.04 -13.23
C ALA A 62 -2.96 7.25 -14.30
N ALA A 63 -1.71 7.62 -14.59
CA ALA A 63 -0.89 6.89 -15.56
C ALA A 63 -0.49 5.50 -15.04
N ASN A 64 -0.16 5.38 -13.75
CA ASN A 64 0.10 4.09 -13.12
C ASN A 64 -1.15 3.20 -13.09
N LEU A 65 -2.31 3.79 -12.81
CA LEU A 65 -3.59 3.07 -12.87
C LEU A 65 -3.90 2.56 -14.29
N ALA A 66 -3.65 3.38 -15.31
CA ALA A 66 -3.82 2.99 -16.71
C ALA A 66 -2.87 1.84 -17.10
N LEU A 67 -1.60 1.90 -16.68
CA LEU A 67 -0.64 0.83 -16.91
C LEU A 67 -1.04 -0.47 -16.20
N TRP A 68 -1.55 -0.39 -14.97
CA TRP A 68 -2.02 -1.55 -14.22
C TRP A 68 -3.27 -2.19 -14.83
N ALA A 69 -4.14 -1.37 -15.46
CA ALA A 69 -5.35 -1.84 -16.12
C ALA A 69 -5.13 -2.29 -17.57
N TRP A 70 -3.92 -2.14 -18.13
CA TRP A 70 -3.65 -2.30 -19.56
C TRP A 70 -4.10 -3.65 -20.14
N ASP A 71 -3.88 -4.73 -19.40
CA ASP A 71 -4.23 -6.11 -19.82
C ASP A 71 -5.46 -6.67 -19.07
N LYS A 72 -6.24 -5.82 -18.38
CA LYS A 72 -7.46 -6.25 -17.67
C LYS A 72 -8.66 -6.26 -18.62
N GLU A 73 -9.55 -7.21 -18.43
CA GLU A 73 -10.82 -7.23 -19.15
C GLU A 73 -11.72 -6.06 -18.72
N ALA A 74 -12.54 -5.58 -19.65
CA ALA A 74 -13.51 -4.54 -19.36
C ALA A 74 -14.73 -5.15 -18.64
N ASP A 75 -15.10 -4.58 -17.50
CA ASP A 75 -16.33 -4.92 -16.78
C ASP A 75 -17.54 -4.10 -17.26
N SER A 76 -18.73 -4.56 -16.88
CA SER A 76 -19.98 -3.84 -17.11
C SER A 76 -20.00 -2.51 -16.35
N LEU A 77 -20.52 -1.46 -16.98
CA LEU A 77 -20.67 -0.14 -16.36
C LEU A 77 -21.43 -0.17 -15.03
N HIS A 78 -22.36 -1.12 -14.86
CA HIS A 78 -23.17 -1.25 -13.65
C HIS A 78 -22.48 -2.02 -12.51
N ASP A 79 -21.35 -2.67 -12.79
CA ASP A 79 -20.63 -3.50 -11.81
C ASP A 79 -19.57 -2.69 -11.04
N PHE A 80 -19.28 -1.45 -11.47
CA PHE A 80 -18.38 -0.54 -10.76
C PHE A 80 -19.01 -0.06 -9.45
N VAL A 81 -18.46 -0.54 -8.32
CA VAL A 81 -18.80 -0.10 -6.96
C VAL A 81 -17.55 0.38 -6.23
N PRO A 82 -17.67 1.32 -5.26
CA PRO A 82 -16.57 1.63 -4.35
C PRO A 82 -16.14 0.40 -3.54
N ASN A 83 -14.84 0.28 -3.29
CA ASN A 83 -14.29 -0.67 -2.32
C ASN A 83 -14.69 -0.31 -0.89
#